data_AF-A0A356W794-F1
#
_entry.id   AF-A0A356W794-F1
#
_cell.length_a   1.000
_cell.length_b   1.000
_cell.length_c   1.000
_cell.angle_alpha   90.00
_cell.angle_beta   90.00
_cell.angle_gamma   90.00
#
_symmetry.space_group_name_H-M   'P 1'
#
loop_
_entity.id
_entity.type
_entity.pdbx_description
1 polymer ?
#
loop_
_entity_poly.entity_id
_entity_poly.type
_entity_poly.pdbx_seq_one_letter_code
_entity_poly.pdbx_strand_id
1 'polypeptide(L)'
;MKKLIPLMSALLLAACGSPSAPERDEGYDVAEQNYRELHHRLLVMDSHLDTPANLSNPDFDILADNPTKLGRVQVDLPKMERGGLDGGFWVIYTPQGPLNVTSYEAAKLAALKRSDEILQLIEMHPNEFELATTADDAERIAASGKKIVYKSIENSYPLGTDLGMIEEFYN
;
A
#
# COMPACT_ATOMS: atom_id res chain seq x y z
N MET A 1 21.59 -39.14 74.52
CA MET A 1 21.81 -37.82 75.17
C MET A 1 22.24 -36.88 74.04
N LYS A 2 21.60 -35.78 73.61
CA LYS A 2 20.66 -34.77 74.12
C LYS A 2 19.79 -34.35 72.89
N LYS A 3 18.47 -34.54 72.84
CA LYS A 3 17.37 -33.58 73.11
C LYS A 3 17.57 -32.09 72.70
N LEU A 4 16.49 -31.53 72.12
CA LEU A 4 16.04 -30.12 72.00
C LEU A 4 16.59 -29.31 70.78
N ILE A 5 15.84 -28.55 69.95
CA ILE A 5 14.49 -27.91 69.93
C ILE A 5 14.09 -27.67 68.46
N PRO A 6 12.80 -27.71 68.05
CA PRO A 6 12.36 -27.32 66.70
C PRO A 6 12.22 -25.80 66.57
N LEU A 7 12.77 -25.19 65.52
CA LEU A 7 12.52 -23.80 65.18
C LEU A 7 11.55 -23.71 64.01
N MET A 8 10.30 -23.41 64.38
CA MET A 8 9.24 -22.96 63.50
C MET A 8 9.70 -21.65 62.84
N SER A 9 9.83 -21.62 61.52
CA SER A 9 9.97 -20.38 60.75
C SER A 9 8.83 -20.27 59.77
N ALA A 10 8.21 -19.09 59.84
CA ALA A 10 6.91 -18.75 59.31
C ALA A 10 6.84 -18.86 57.77
N LEU A 11 5.77 -19.49 57.30
CA LEU A 11 5.24 -19.31 55.95
C LEU A 11 4.57 -17.93 55.91
N LEU A 12 5.12 -17.00 55.12
CA LEU A 12 4.44 -15.75 54.76
C LEU A 12 4.94 -15.24 53.41
N LEU A 13 3.98 -15.10 52.49
CA LEU A 13 3.98 -14.33 51.23
C LEU A 13 4.82 -14.93 50.08
N ALA A 14 4.34 -15.06 48.85
CA ALA A 14 3.37 -14.23 48.15
C ALA A 14 2.47 -15.06 47.23
N ALA A 15 1.16 -14.82 47.34
CA ALA A 15 0.22 -15.11 46.27
C ALA A 15 0.53 -14.11 45.13
N CYS A 16 1.33 -14.54 44.16
CA CYS A 16 1.37 -13.88 42.86
C CYS A 16 0.05 -14.21 42.16
N GLY A 17 -0.99 -13.42 42.44
CA GLY A 17 -2.12 -13.30 41.54
C GLY A 17 -1.59 -12.77 40.22
N SER A 18 -1.56 -13.60 39.18
CA SER A 18 -1.39 -13.14 37.81
C SER A 18 -2.39 -12.01 37.57
N PRO A 19 -2.01 -10.87 36.98
CA PRO A 19 -3.01 -9.92 36.55
C PRO A 19 -3.93 -10.66 35.57
N SER A 20 -5.20 -10.80 35.95
CA SER A 20 -6.22 -11.24 35.01
C SER A 20 -6.16 -10.28 33.83
N ALA A 21 -5.90 -10.82 32.65
CA ALA A 21 -6.09 -10.07 31.41
C ALA A 21 -7.47 -9.40 31.47
N PRO A 22 -7.61 -8.16 31.00
CA PRO A 22 -8.93 -7.51 30.98
C PRO A 22 -9.93 -8.49 30.34
N GLU A 23 -11.03 -8.75 31.04
CA GLU A 23 -12.14 -9.54 30.50
C GLU A 23 -12.47 -8.94 29.13
N ARG A 24 -12.27 -9.73 28.07
CA ARG A 24 -12.77 -9.35 26.76
C ARG A 24 -14.27 -9.28 26.90
N ASP A 25 -14.82 -8.09 26.68
CA ASP A 25 -16.25 -7.86 26.60
C ASP A 25 -16.86 -8.89 25.64
N GLU A 26 -17.58 -9.87 26.17
CA GLU A 26 -18.23 -10.96 25.41
C GLU A 26 -19.37 -10.44 24.52
N GLY A 27 -19.53 -9.12 24.40
CA GLY A 27 -20.53 -8.44 23.57
C GLY A 27 -20.10 -8.05 22.15
N TYR A 28 -18.83 -8.25 21.76
CA TYR A 28 -18.38 -8.04 20.37
C TYR A 28 -18.27 -9.37 19.60
N ASP A 29 -19.34 -10.17 19.61
CA ASP A 29 -19.53 -11.22 18.61
C ASP A 29 -20.03 -10.58 17.29
N VAL A 30 -19.26 -9.62 16.77
CA VAL A 30 -19.48 -9.13 15.41
C VAL A 30 -18.82 -10.14 14.49
N ALA A 31 -19.54 -11.23 14.24
CA ALA A 31 -19.39 -12.15 13.12
C ALA A 31 -18.07 -11.97 12.36
N GLU A 32 -17.00 -12.59 12.86
CA GLU A 32 -15.70 -12.66 12.19
C GLU A 32 -15.81 -13.19 10.74
N GLN A 33 -16.96 -13.79 10.42
CA GLN A 33 -17.36 -14.39 9.16
C GLN A 33 -17.84 -13.42 8.06
N ASN A 34 -18.06 -12.12 8.29
CA ASN A 34 -18.64 -11.24 7.24
C ASN A 34 -17.74 -10.07 6.76
N TYR A 35 -16.59 -9.80 7.38
CA TYR A 35 -15.76 -8.65 6.96
C TYR A 35 -15.15 -8.82 5.57
N ARG A 36 -14.73 -10.04 5.21
CA ARG A 36 -14.17 -10.32 3.87
C ARG A 36 -15.23 -10.20 2.78
N GLU A 37 -16.41 -10.77 3.02
CA GLU A 37 -17.52 -10.65 2.07
C GLU A 37 -17.95 -9.19 1.92
N LEU A 38 -18.08 -8.45 3.01
CA LEU A 38 -18.34 -7.01 2.96
C LEU A 38 -17.25 -6.28 2.17
N HIS A 39 -15.97 -6.52 2.46
CA HIS A 39 -14.83 -5.88 1.79
C HIS A 39 -14.87 -6.10 0.27
N HIS A 40 -15.12 -7.34 -0.18
CA HIS A 40 -15.23 -7.66 -1.61
C HIS A 40 -16.49 -7.11 -2.30
N ARG A 41 -17.43 -6.53 -1.55
CA ARG A 41 -18.61 -5.83 -2.10
C ARG A 41 -18.39 -4.32 -2.22
N LEU A 42 -17.32 -3.78 -1.63
CA LEU A 42 -16.97 -2.37 -1.68
C LEU A 42 -16.05 -2.12 -2.87
N LEU A 43 -16.11 -0.89 -3.39
CA LEU A 43 -15.06 -0.36 -4.25
C LEU A 43 -13.90 0.10 -3.37
N VAL A 44 -12.76 -0.59 -3.45
CA VAL A 44 -11.59 -0.34 -2.59
C VAL A 44 -10.47 0.26 -3.42
N MET A 45 -10.05 1.46 -3.03
CA MET A 45 -8.96 2.18 -3.68
C MET A 45 -7.94 2.67 -2.66
N ASP A 46 -6.68 2.72 -3.10
CA ASP A 46 -5.60 3.37 -2.36
C ASP A 46 -5.22 4.69 -3.04
N SER A 47 -5.05 5.75 -2.24
CA SER A 47 -4.69 7.08 -2.73
C SER A 47 -3.21 7.24 -3.07
N HIS A 48 -2.35 6.27 -2.78
CA HIS A 48 -0.89 6.40 -2.95
C HIS A 48 -0.19 5.06 -3.15
N LEU A 49 -0.11 4.62 -4.42
CA LEU A 49 0.58 3.40 -4.83
C LEU A 49 1.93 3.74 -5.48
N ASP A 50 3.03 3.58 -4.73
CA ASP A 50 4.41 3.71 -5.23
C ASP A 50 4.87 2.55 -6.12
N THR A 51 3.98 1.61 -6.43
CA THR A 51 4.21 0.46 -7.34
C THR A 51 4.95 0.82 -8.62
N PRO A 52 4.65 1.96 -9.30
CA PRO A 52 5.39 2.39 -10.49
C PRO A 52 6.91 2.45 -10.33
N ALA A 53 7.44 2.65 -9.11
CA ALA A 53 8.87 2.62 -8.84
C ALA A 53 9.55 1.28 -9.19
N ASN A 54 8.77 0.19 -9.30
CA ASN A 54 9.27 -1.14 -9.62
C ASN A 54 9.15 -1.50 -11.10
N LEU A 55 8.38 -0.76 -11.92
CA LEU A 55 8.06 -1.17 -13.30
C LEU A 55 9.29 -1.33 -14.22
N SER A 56 10.36 -0.58 -13.94
CA SER A 56 11.62 -0.68 -14.68
C SER A 56 12.60 -1.72 -14.11
N ASN A 57 12.24 -2.41 -13.03
CA ASN A 57 13.09 -3.41 -12.40
C ASN A 57 12.93 -4.77 -13.12
N PRO A 58 13.99 -5.35 -13.70
CA PRO A 58 13.90 -6.63 -14.42
C PRO A 58 13.49 -7.82 -13.54
N ASP A 59 13.63 -7.71 -12.21
CA ASP A 59 13.23 -8.75 -11.26
C ASP A 59 11.78 -8.57 -10.75
N PHE A 60 11.04 -7.59 -11.26
CA PHE A 60 9.66 -7.32 -10.90
C PHE A 60 8.72 -7.68 -12.04
N ASP A 61 7.66 -8.41 -11.72
CA ASP A 61 6.56 -8.69 -12.63
C ASP A 61 5.25 -8.37 -11.91
N ILE A 62 4.49 -7.41 -12.43
CA ILE A 62 3.20 -6.99 -11.87
C ILE A 62 2.17 -8.10 -11.85
N LEU A 63 2.27 -9.11 -12.73
CA LEU A 63 1.36 -10.24 -12.80
C LEU A 63 1.80 -11.42 -11.92
N ALA A 64 3.04 -11.39 -11.41
CA ALA A 64 3.56 -12.43 -10.54
C ALA A 64 3.23 -12.16 -9.05
N ASP A 65 3.10 -13.22 -8.24
CA ASP A 65 3.01 -13.06 -6.78
C ASP A 65 4.42 -12.84 -6.22
N ASN A 66 4.88 -11.59 -6.26
CA ASN A 66 6.24 -11.23 -5.89
C ASN A 66 6.53 -11.56 -4.42
N PRO A 67 7.77 -11.90 -4.03
CA PRO A 67 8.10 -12.21 -2.65
C PRO A 67 7.77 -11.07 -1.69
N THR A 68 6.92 -11.36 -0.69
CA THR A 68 6.61 -10.40 0.37
C THR A 68 7.78 -10.32 1.34
N LYS A 69 8.47 -9.17 1.33
CA LYS A 69 9.51 -8.84 2.32
C LYS A 69 9.35 -7.38 2.70
N LEU A 70 9.51 -7.07 3.99
CA LEU A 70 9.47 -5.68 4.45
C LEU A 70 10.48 -4.82 3.67
N GLY A 71 10.04 -3.68 3.15
CA GLY A 71 10.84 -2.80 2.30
C GLY A 71 10.99 -3.27 0.84
N ARG A 72 10.14 -4.21 0.38
CA ARG A 72 10.04 -4.61 -1.03
C ARG A 72 8.63 -4.38 -1.58
N VAL A 73 8.37 -4.89 -2.79
CA VAL A 73 7.07 -4.91 -3.47
C VAL A 73 5.94 -5.34 -2.52
N GLN A 74 4.97 -4.45 -2.34
CA GLN A 74 3.76 -4.68 -1.55
C GLN A 74 2.51 -4.86 -2.42
N VAL A 75 2.60 -4.48 -3.69
CA VAL A 75 1.48 -4.42 -4.63
C VAL A 75 1.89 -5.13 -5.92
N ASP A 76 1.13 -6.15 -6.25
CA ASP A 76 1.10 -6.84 -7.54
C ASP A 76 -0.32 -7.40 -7.74
N LEU A 77 -0.67 -7.77 -8.96
CA LEU A 77 -2.02 -8.19 -9.31
C LEU A 77 -2.53 -9.33 -8.40
N PRO A 78 -1.76 -10.41 -8.13
CA PRO A 78 -2.22 -11.46 -7.21
C PRO A 78 -2.48 -10.98 -5.79
N LYS A 79 -1.69 -10.03 -5.26
CA LYS A 79 -1.96 -9.39 -3.96
C LYS A 79 -3.19 -8.50 -4.01
N MET A 80 -3.39 -7.75 -5.09
CA MET A 80 -4.57 -6.90 -5.27
C MET A 80 -5.85 -7.75 -5.30
N GLU A 81 -5.85 -8.87 -6.02
CA GLU A 81 -6.99 -9.80 -6.07
C GLU A 81 -7.27 -10.43 -4.69
N ARG A 82 -6.25 -10.98 -4.04
CA ARG A 82 -6.38 -11.61 -2.73
C ARG A 82 -6.77 -10.62 -1.63
N GLY A 83 -6.31 -9.38 -1.73
CA GLY A 83 -6.61 -8.29 -0.81
C GLY A 83 -7.89 -7.52 -1.11
N GLY A 84 -8.54 -7.77 -2.26
CA GLY A 84 -9.69 -7.00 -2.70
C GLY A 84 -9.36 -5.51 -2.90
N LEU A 85 -8.25 -5.20 -3.56
CA LEU A 85 -7.91 -3.85 -4.01
C LEU A 85 -8.32 -3.72 -5.49
N ASP A 86 -9.21 -2.77 -5.77
CA ASP A 86 -9.73 -2.54 -7.12
C ASP A 86 -8.87 -1.57 -7.91
N GLY A 87 -7.97 -0.84 -7.25
CA GLY A 87 -7.00 0.03 -7.92
C GLY A 87 -6.65 1.24 -7.06
N GLY A 88 -6.28 2.34 -7.70
CA GLY A 88 -5.89 3.53 -6.96
C GLY A 88 -5.09 4.53 -7.77
N PHE A 89 -4.31 5.33 -7.06
CA PHE A 89 -3.47 6.38 -7.63
C PHE A 89 -2.02 5.91 -7.70
N TRP A 90 -1.55 5.69 -8.92
CA TRP A 90 -0.23 5.18 -9.25
C TRP A 90 0.74 6.35 -9.40
N VAL A 91 1.74 6.37 -8.53
CA VAL A 91 2.49 7.58 -8.22
C VAL A 91 3.66 7.81 -9.18
N ILE A 92 3.70 9.00 -9.76
CA ILE A 92 4.87 9.58 -10.42
C ILE A 92 5.68 10.31 -9.32
N TYR A 93 6.44 9.53 -8.56
CA TYR A 93 7.28 10.06 -7.49
C TYR A 93 8.59 10.63 -8.04
N THR A 94 8.98 11.79 -7.52
CA THR A 94 10.30 12.38 -7.78
C THR A 94 11.00 12.80 -6.47
N PRO A 95 12.23 12.34 -6.19
CA PRO A 95 12.98 12.82 -5.04
C PRO A 95 13.36 14.30 -5.19
N GLN A 96 13.43 15.01 -4.07
CA GLN A 96 13.87 16.40 -4.07
C GLN A 96 15.36 16.51 -4.45
N GLY A 97 15.67 17.48 -5.31
CA GLY A 97 17.04 17.83 -5.69
C GLY A 97 17.37 19.33 -5.51
N PRO A 98 18.58 19.75 -5.92
CA PRO A 98 18.98 21.17 -5.91
C PRO A 98 18.11 22.05 -6.82
N LEU A 99 17.90 23.31 -6.45
CA LEU A 99 17.05 24.23 -7.21
C LEU A 99 17.82 24.90 -8.37
N ASN A 100 18.15 24.13 -9.41
CA ASN A 100 18.83 24.62 -10.61
C ASN A 100 18.32 23.94 -11.89
N VAL A 101 18.57 24.58 -13.04
CA VAL A 101 18.08 24.16 -14.36
C VAL A 101 18.43 22.70 -14.69
N THR A 102 19.67 22.29 -14.46
CA THR A 102 20.12 20.93 -14.77
C THR A 102 19.38 19.88 -13.94
N SER A 103 19.15 20.15 -12.65
CA SER A 103 18.45 19.23 -11.76
C SER A 103 16.94 19.18 -12.05
N TYR A 104 16.33 20.30 -12.45
CA TYR A 104 14.93 20.30 -12.91
C TYR A 104 14.74 19.49 -14.20
N GLU A 105 15.64 19.64 -15.18
CA GLU A 105 15.53 18.90 -16.45
C GLU A 105 15.66 17.38 -16.22
N ALA A 106 16.61 16.97 -15.39
CA ALA A 106 16.77 15.56 -15.03
C ALA A 106 15.51 15.00 -14.31
N ALA A 107 14.92 15.79 -13.39
CA ALA A 107 13.69 15.42 -12.70
C ALA A 107 12.49 15.32 -13.66
N LYS A 108 12.37 16.27 -14.60
CA LYS A 108 11.34 16.27 -15.65
C LYS A 108 11.41 14.98 -16.48
N LEU A 109 12.58 14.65 -17.02
CA LEU A 109 12.75 13.44 -17.84
C LEU A 109 12.43 12.16 -17.07
N ALA A 110 12.83 12.09 -15.80
CA ALA A 110 12.53 10.93 -14.96
C ALA A 110 11.02 10.80 -14.68
N ALA A 111 10.33 11.90 -14.39
CA ALA A 111 8.89 11.91 -14.14
C ALA A 111 8.07 11.57 -15.40
N LEU A 112 8.45 12.10 -16.57
CA LEU A 112 7.82 11.74 -17.84
C LEU A 112 8.03 10.25 -18.15
N LYS A 113 9.26 9.73 -18.00
CA LYS A 113 9.53 8.31 -18.16
C LYS A 113 8.67 7.44 -17.23
N ARG A 114 8.49 7.87 -15.97
CA ARG A 114 7.64 7.17 -15.02
C ARG A 114 6.16 7.21 -15.41
N SER A 115 5.68 8.35 -15.92
CA SER A 115 4.34 8.46 -16.51
C SER A 115 4.17 7.47 -17.67
N ASP A 116 5.15 7.39 -18.57
CA ASP A 116 5.13 6.47 -19.71
C ASP A 116 5.13 5.00 -19.26
N GLU A 117 5.90 4.65 -18.22
CA GLU A 117 5.90 3.29 -17.64
C GLU A 117 4.50 2.88 -17.14
N ILE A 118 3.75 3.79 -16.54
CA ILE A 118 2.36 3.55 -16.11
C ILE A 118 1.44 3.32 -17.32
N LEU A 119 1.58 4.12 -18.38
CA LEU A 119 0.79 3.96 -19.59
C LEU A 119 1.14 2.66 -20.34
N GLN A 120 2.42 2.30 -20.39
CA GLN A 120 2.89 1.05 -20.98
C GLN A 120 2.38 -0.17 -20.21
N LEU A 121 2.31 -0.10 -18.87
CA LEU A 121 1.68 -1.15 -18.06
C LEU A 121 0.24 -1.42 -18.54
N ILE A 122 -0.55 -0.35 -18.73
CA ILE A 122 -1.94 -0.46 -19.19
C ILE A 122 -2.00 -1.01 -20.62
N GLU A 123 -1.13 -0.54 -21.52
CA GLU A 123 -1.07 -1.01 -22.91
C GLU A 123 -0.69 -2.50 -23.02
N MET A 124 0.25 -2.96 -22.20
CA MET A 124 0.69 -4.36 -22.19
C MET A 124 -0.32 -5.30 -21.52
N HIS A 125 -1.14 -4.78 -20.59
CA HIS A 125 -2.08 -5.56 -19.78
C HIS A 125 -3.49 -4.96 -19.78
N PRO A 126 -4.14 -4.78 -20.95
CA PRO A 126 -5.40 -4.06 -21.07
C PRO A 126 -6.61 -4.86 -20.55
N ASN A 127 -6.43 -6.16 -20.29
CA ASN A 127 -7.43 -7.03 -19.68
C ASN A 127 -7.42 -6.92 -18.16
N GLU A 128 -6.30 -6.48 -17.57
CA GLU A 128 -6.07 -6.43 -16.14
C GLU A 128 -6.12 -4.99 -15.61
N PHE A 129 -5.67 -3.99 -16.38
CA PHE A 129 -5.56 -2.59 -15.94
C PHE A 129 -6.24 -1.63 -16.93
N GLU A 130 -6.75 -0.51 -16.42
CA GLU A 130 -7.30 0.56 -17.26
C GLU A 130 -7.10 1.94 -16.62
N LEU A 131 -6.80 2.94 -17.45
CA LEU A 131 -6.66 4.33 -17.02
C LEU A 131 -8.02 4.91 -16.62
N ALA A 132 -8.07 5.56 -15.46
CA ALA A 132 -9.21 6.37 -15.03
C ALA A 132 -8.83 7.85 -15.01
N THR A 133 -9.73 8.69 -15.49
CA THR A 133 -9.58 10.17 -15.45
C THR A 133 -10.76 10.86 -14.75
N THR A 134 -11.84 10.12 -14.52
CA THR A 134 -13.06 10.58 -13.86
C THR A 134 -13.52 9.55 -12.83
N ALA A 135 -14.31 9.98 -11.84
CA ALA A 135 -14.88 9.06 -10.85
C ALA A 135 -15.73 7.94 -11.51
N ASP A 136 -16.49 8.28 -12.55
CA ASP A 136 -17.31 7.32 -13.30
C ASP A 136 -16.45 6.23 -13.99
N ASP A 137 -15.23 6.56 -14.40
CA ASP A 137 -14.29 5.56 -14.92
C ASP A 137 -13.96 4.50 -13.87
N ALA A 138 -13.73 4.90 -12.61
CA ALA A 138 -13.39 3.96 -11.55
C ALA A 138 -14.50 2.91 -11.36
N GLU A 139 -15.77 3.35 -11.26
CA GLU A 139 -16.91 2.45 -11.12
C GLU A 139 -17.03 1.50 -12.32
N ARG A 140 -16.93 2.04 -13.55
CA ARG A 140 -17.00 1.26 -14.79
C ARG A 140 -15.87 0.24 -14.91
N ILE A 141 -14.64 0.64 -14.59
CA ILE A 141 -13.44 -0.21 -14.67
C ILE A 141 -13.54 -1.35 -13.65
N ALA A 142 -13.87 -1.05 -12.40
CA ALA A 142 -14.05 -2.07 -11.36
C ALA A 142 -15.18 -3.06 -11.74
N ALA A 143 -16.31 -2.56 -12.25
CA ALA A 143 -17.42 -3.42 -12.70
C ALA A 143 -17.02 -4.35 -13.87
N SER A 144 -16.00 -3.99 -14.66
CA SER A 144 -15.45 -4.84 -15.72
C SER A 144 -14.44 -5.88 -15.23
N GLY A 145 -14.10 -5.87 -13.93
CA GLY A 145 -13.11 -6.77 -13.31
C GLY A 145 -11.66 -6.31 -13.45
N LYS A 146 -11.42 -5.12 -14.01
CA LYS A 146 -10.09 -4.54 -14.19
C LYS A 146 -9.65 -3.72 -12.98
N LYS A 147 -8.35 -3.44 -12.90
CA LYS A 147 -7.74 -2.58 -11.90
C LYS A 147 -7.70 -1.13 -12.37
N ILE A 148 -8.16 -0.25 -11.50
CA ILE A 148 -8.23 1.19 -11.72
C ILE A 148 -6.84 1.80 -11.58
N VAL A 149 -6.43 2.54 -12.60
CA VAL A 149 -5.17 3.29 -12.60
C VAL A 149 -5.48 4.77 -12.78
N TYR A 150 -5.46 5.54 -11.69
CA TYR A 150 -5.27 6.97 -11.77
C TYR A 150 -3.78 7.28 -11.78
N LYS A 151 -3.34 8.27 -12.54
CA LYS A 151 -1.99 8.84 -12.38
C LYS A 151 -2.02 9.89 -11.28
N SER A 152 -1.01 9.89 -10.41
CA SER A 152 -0.78 10.97 -9.44
C SER A 152 0.67 11.45 -9.50
N ILE A 153 0.92 12.67 -9.01
CA ILE A 153 2.27 13.22 -8.85
C ILE A 153 2.58 13.37 -7.37
N GLU A 154 3.69 12.77 -6.94
CA GLU A 154 4.29 13.07 -5.64
C GLU A 154 5.56 13.88 -5.86
N ASN A 155 5.58 15.07 -5.24
CA ASN A 155 6.57 16.12 -5.43
C ASN A 155 6.57 16.72 -6.85
N SER A 156 6.07 17.95 -6.98
CA SER A 156 6.02 18.71 -8.23
C SER A 156 7.35 19.34 -8.66
N TYR A 157 8.47 18.93 -8.07
CA TYR A 157 9.82 19.32 -8.49
C TYR A 157 10.10 19.19 -10.01
N PRO A 158 9.59 18.16 -10.72
CA PRO A 158 9.69 18.06 -12.19
C PRO A 158 9.07 19.20 -12.99
N LEU A 159 8.15 19.98 -12.40
CA LEU A 159 7.56 21.14 -13.08
C LEU A 159 8.57 22.29 -13.22
N GLY A 160 9.64 22.27 -12.42
CA GLY A 160 10.66 23.32 -12.39
C GLY A 160 10.03 24.70 -12.18
N THR A 161 10.23 25.59 -13.14
CA THR A 161 9.66 26.95 -13.16
C THR A 161 8.65 27.16 -14.27
N ASP A 162 8.21 26.11 -14.95
CA ASP A 162 7.29 26.16 -16.08
C ASP A 162 5.94 25.55 -15.68
N LEU A 163 4.93 26.41 -15.48
CA LEU A 163 3.58 25.98 -15.13
C LEU A 163 2.88 25.24 -16.27
N GLY A 164 3.34 25.36 -17.52
CA GLY A 164 2.82 24.58 -18.65
C GLY A 164 3.01 23.07 -18.44
N MET A 165 3.97 22.68 -17.60
CA MET A 165 4.15 21.27 -17.22
C MET A 165 2.96 20.69 -16.45
N ILE A 166 2.11 21.51 -15.82
CA ILE A 166 0.88 21.00 -15.17
C ILE A 166 -0.05 20.41 -16.24
N GLU A 167 -0.22 21.11 -17.36
CA GLU A 167 -1.05 20.66 -18.47
C GLU A 167 -0.43 19.44 -19.16
N GLU A 168 0.89 19.40 -19.31
CA GLU A 168 1.61 18.25 -19.86
C GLU A 168 1.35 16.96 -19.06
N PHE A 169 1.35 17.03 -17.72
CA PHE A 169 1.09 15.85 -16.89
C PHE A 169 -0.40 15.53 -16.71
N TYR A 170 -1.27 16.52 -16.90
CA TYR A 170 -2.72 16.34 -16.85
C TYR A 170 -3.24 15.59 -18.08
N ASN A 171 -2.64 15.86 -19.25
CA ASN A 171 -2.96 15.20 -20.52
C ASN A 171 -2.35 13.78 -20.62
#